data_AF-A0A7X7NWC6-F1
#
_entry.id   AF-A0A7X7NWC6-F1
#
_cell.length_a   1.000
_cell.length_b   1.000
_cell.length_c   1.000
_cell.angle_alpha   90.00
_cell.angle_beta   90.00
_cell.angle_gamma   90.00
#
_symmetry.space_group_name_H-M   'P 1'
#
loop_
_entity.id
_entity.type
_entity.pdbx_description
1 polymer ?
#
loop_
_entity_poly.entity_id
_entity_poly.type
_entity_poly.pdbx_seq_one_letter_code
_entity_poly.pdbx_strand_id
1 'polypeptide(L)' 'MNFSYPVINLEKTGQKIKKLREAKNLSVRDLQEILGFESPQAIYKWQWGESLPTLDNLVILAKIFECKIEDILVISEL' A
#
# COMPACT_ATOMS: atom_id res chain seq x y z
N MET A 1 -13.93 22.52 20.61
CA MET A 1 -13.66 22.46 19.16
C MET A 1 -13.81 21.00 18.75
N ASN A 2 -14.69 20.67 17.81
CA ASN A 2 -14.72 19.32 17.21
C ASN A 2 -13.72 19.30 16.07
N PHE A 3 -12.48 18.93 16.37
CA PHE A 3 -11.48 18.64 15.36
C PHE A 3 -11.64 17.15 14.99
N SER A 4 -12.01 16.87 13.74
CA SER A 4 -12.00 15.50 13.21
C SER A 4 -10.57 15.18 12.78
N TYR A 5 -10.08 14.03 13.23
CA TYR A 5 -8.70 13.62 12.99
C TYR A 5 -8.66 12.73 11.75
N PRO A 6 -7.96 13.15 10.68
CA PRO A 6 -7.78 12.30 9.52
C PRO A 6 -6.90 11.11 9.92
N VAL A 7 -7.38 9.90 9.60
CA VAL A 7 -6.64 8.65 9.82
C VAL A 7 -6.57 7.85 8.53
N ILE A 8 -5.53 7.02 8.43
CA ILE A 8 -5.40 6.11 7.29
C ILE A 8 -6.38 4.95 7.46
N ASN A 9 -7.21 4.72 6.45
CA ASN A 9 -8.04 3.55 6.34
C ASN A 9 -7.20 2.38 5.81
N LEU A 10 -6.83 1.45 6.70
CA LEU A 10 -5.95 0.32 6.38
C LEU A 10 -6.53 -0.57 5.27
N GLU A 11 -7.80 -0.96 5.40
CA GLU A 11 -8.45 -1.87 4.47
C GLU A 11 -8.51 -1.27 3.06
N LYS A 12 -8.99 -0.02 2.94
CA LYS A 12 -9.08 0.67 1.65
C LYS A 12 -7.71 0.96 1.04
N THR A 13 -6.71 1.26 1.87
CA THR A 13 -5.31 1.42 1.44
C THR A 13 -4.76 0.11 0.90
N GLY A 14 -5.01 -1.02 1.58
CA GLY A 14 -4.63 -2.35 1.11
C GLY A 14 -5.26 -2.72 -0.22
N GLN A 15 -6.56 -2.48 -0.36
CA GLN A 15 -7.28 -2.65 -1.63
C GLN A 15 -6.70 -1.76 -2.75
N LYS A 16 -6.28 -0.53 -2.43
CA LYS A 16 -5.62 0.37 -3.40
C LYS A 16 -4.27 -0.21 -3.83
N ILE A 17 -3.43 -0.68 -2.91
CA ILE A 17 -2.14 -1.32 -3.22
C ILE A 17 -2.35 -2.50 -4.18
N LYS A 18 -3.34 -3.35 -3.91
CA LYS A 18 -3.69 -4.49 -4.79
C LYS A 18 -4.04 -4.02 -6.20
N LYS A 19 -4.92 -3.03 -6.31
CA LYS A 19 -5.37 -2.48 -7.62
C LYS A 19 -4.22 -1.86 -8.41
N LEU A 20 -3.35 -1.09 -7.76
CA LEU A 20 -2.21 -0.45 -8.40
C LEU A 20 -1.18 -1.49 -8.90
N ARG A 21 -0.90 -2.52 -8.08
CA ARG A 21 -0.06 -3.66 -8.48
C ARG A 21 -0.61 -4.36 -9.73
N GLU A 22 -1.91 -4.67 -9.72
CA GLU A 22 -2.58 -5.35 -10.83
C GLU A 22 -2.64 -4.48 -12.10
N ALA A 23 -2.80 -3.16 -11.95
CA ALA A 23 -2.73 -2.23 -13.09
C ALA A 23 -1.34 -2.17 -13.75
N LYS A 24 -0.28 -2.54 -13.01
CA LYS A 24 1.07 -2.73 -13.55
C LYS A 24 1.33 -4.14 -14.07
N ASN A 25 0.32 -5.02 -14.10
CA ASN A 25 0.41 -6.44 -14.47
C ASN A 25 1.44 -7.22 -13.64
N LEU A 26 1.68 -6.80 -12.40
CA LEU A 26 2.61 -7.48 -11.49
C LEU A 26 1.85 -8.51 -10.65
N SER A 27 2.39 -9.71 -10.53
CA SER A 27 1.97 -10.66 -9.49
C SER A 27 2.49 -10.22 -8.12
N VAL A 28 1.99 -10.85 -7.04
CA VAL A 28 2.55 -10.63 -5.69
C VAL A 28 4.01 -11.08 -5.62
N ARG A 29 4.37 -12.13 -6.36
CA ARG A 29 5.74 -12.63 -6.43
C ARG A 29 6.67 -11.63 -7.11
N ASP A 30 6.25 -11.02 -8.22
CA ASP A 30 7.06 -10.00 -8.89
C ASP A 30 7.33 -8.81 -7.95
N LEU A 31 6.30 -8.37 -7.23
CA LEU A 31 6.44 -7.29 -6.27
C LEU A 31 7.34 -7.67 -5.08
N GLN A 32 7.28 -8.92 -4.62
CA GLN A 32 8.17 -9.46 -3.59
C GLN A 32 9.63 -9.42 -4.06
N GLU A 33 9.91 -9.89 -5.27
CA GLU A 33 11.25 -9.94 -5.85
C GLU A 33 11.82 -8.52 -6.02
N ILE A 34 11.01 -7.56 -6.50
CA ILE A 34 11.41 -6.16 -6.62
C ILE A 34 11.70 -5.52 -5.25
N LEU A 35 10.90 -5.82 -4.23
CA LEU A 35 11.09 -5.30 -2.87
C LEU A 35 12.22 -6.01 -2.11
N GLY A 36 12.82 -7.06 -2.68
CA GLY A 36 13.89 -7.83 -2.04
C GLY A 36 13.43 -8.59 -0.80
N PHE A 37 12.14 -8.95 -0.71
CA PHE A 37 11.62 -9.67 0.43
C PHE A 37 11.88 -11.17 0.33
N GLU A 38 12.28 -11.77 1.45
CA GLU A 38 12.43 -13.22 1.57
C GLU A 38 11.09 -13.96 1.37
N SER A 39 9.96 -13.30 1.66
CA SER A 39 8.62 -13.88 1.58
C SER A 39 7.55 -12.85 1.18
N PRO A 40 6.44 -13.28 0.54
CA PRO A 40 5.36 -12.38 0.09
C PRO A 40 4.40 -11.96 1.22
N GLN A 41 4.57 -12.46 2.44
CA GLN A 41 3.60 -12.29 3.53
C GLN A 41 3.36 -10.83 3.87
N ALA A 42 4.38 -9.97 3.84
CA ALA A 42 4.22 -8.54 4.07
C ALA A 42 3.25 -7.91 3.07
N ILE A 43 3.38 -8.26 1.78
CA ILE A 43 2.52 -7.75 0.70
C ILE A 43 1.07 -8.22 0.88
N TYR A 44 0.85 -9.48 1.30
CA TYR A 44 -0.50 -9.97 1.61
C TYR A 44 -1.12 -9.20 2.78
N LYS A 45 -0.39 -9.03 3.88
CA LYS A 45 -0.85 -8.25 5.03
C LYS A 45 -1.24 -6.82 4.66
N TRP A 46 -0.45 -6.17 3.81
CA TRP A 46 -0.79 -4.84 3.30
C TRP A 46 -2.08 -4.87 2.49
N GLN A 47 -2.22 -5.80 1.53
CA GLN A 47 -3.39 -5.89 0.67
C GLN A 47 -4.68 -6.28 1.41
N TRP A 48 -4.56 -7.01 2.53
CA TRP A 48 -5.67 -7.36 3.42
C TRP A 48 -5.98 -6.29 4.48
N GLY A 49 -5.19 -5.23 4.56
CA GLY A 49 -5.38 -4.15 5.53
C GLY A 49 -4.99 -4.53 6.96
N GLU A 50 -4.19 -5.57 7.16
CA GLU A 50 -3.70 -5.99 8.48
C GLU A 50 -2.56 -5.08 8.98
N SER A 51 -1.79 -4.49 8.06
CA SER A 51 -0.71 -3.55 8.37
C SER A 51 -0.44 -2.59 7.22
N LEU A 52 0.26 -1.49 7.50
CA LEU A 52 0.78 -0.60 6.45
C LEU A 52 2.17 -1.03 6.00
N PRO A 53 2.54 -0.75 4.73
CA PRO A 53 3.94 -0.69 4.36
C PRO A 53 4.65 0.38 5.18
N THR A 54 5.94 0.16 5.47
CA THR A 54 6.80 1.21 6.01
C THR A 54 6.89 2.40 5.05
N LEU A 55 7.33 3.55 5.53
CA LEU A 55 7.49 4.73 4.66
C LEU A 55 8.43 4.44 3.47
N ASP A 56 9.54 3.74 3.71
CA ASP A 56 10.47 3.33 2.65
C ASP A 56 9.78 2.44 1.60
N ASN A 57 8.97 1.47 2.04
CA ASN A 57 8.21 0.63 1.14
C ASN A 57 7.16 1.45 0.37
N LEU A 58 6.51 2.45 0.98
CA LEU A 58 5.60 3.35 0.27
C LEU A 58 6.32 4.16 -0.82
N VAL A 59 7.53 4.64 -0.55
CA VAL A 59 8.36 5.34 -1.56
C VAL A 59 8.67 4.42 -2.74
N ILE A 60 9.06 3.17 -2.46
CA ILE A 60 9.35 2.18 -3.51
C ILE A 60 8.08 1.82 -4.29
N LEU A 61 6.96 1.57 -3.60
CA LEU A 61 5.67 1.28 -4.22
C LEU A 61 5.21 2.43 -5.11
N ALA A 62 5.33 3.68 -4.66
CA ALA A 62 5.01 4.86 -5.46
C ALA A 62 5.85 4.91 -6.74
N LYS A 63 7.15 4.56 -6.66
CA LYS A 63 8.03 4.46 -7.83
C LYS A 63 7.59 3.35 -8.80
N ILE A 64 7.24 2.16 -8.30
CA ILE A 64 6.80 1.01 -9.11
C ILE A 64 5.45 1.30 -9.77
N PHE A 65 4.52 1.90 -9.03
CA PHE A 65 3.18 2.22 -9.49
C PHE A 65 3.11 3.50 -10.33
N GLU A 66 4.21 4.25 -10.42
CA GLU A 66 4.31 5.55 -11.10
C GLU A 66 3.25 6.55 -10.60
N CYS A 67 3.08 6.60 -9.28
CA CYS A 67 2.17 7.53 -8.61
C CYS A 67 2.87 8.22 -7.43
N LYS A 68 2.17 9.12 -6.77
CA LYS A 68 2.64 9.66 -5.49
C LYS A 68 2.19 8.74 -4.34
N ILE A 69 2.84 8.87 -3.18
CA ILE A 69 2.44 8.12 -1.96
C ILE A 69 0.99 8.43 -1.58
N GLU A 70 0.54 9.67 -1.73
CA GLU A 70 -0.84 10.10 -1.46
C GLU A 70 -1.88 9.38 -2.31
N ASP A 71 -1.52 8.89 -3.51
CA ASP A 71 -2.42 8.13 -4.37
C ASP A 71 -2.63 6.69 -3.88
N ILE A 72 -1.70 6.18 -3.07
CA ILE A 72 -1.73 4.85 -2.45
C ILE A 72 -2.59 4.88 -1.18
N LEU A 73 -2.45 5.94 -0.38
CA LEU A 73 -3.12 6.06 0.92
C LEU A 73 -4.59 6.46 0.77
N VAL A 74 -5.45 5.87 1.60
CA VAL A 74 -6.84 6.29 1.74
C VAL A 74 -7.03 6.89 3.12
N ILE A 75 -7.40 8.17 3.18
CA ILE A 75 -7.67 8.90 4.41
C ILE A 75 -9.17 8.91 4.68
N SER A 76 -9.56 8.70 5.93
CA SER A 76 -10.93 8.83 6.42
C SER A 76 -10.96 9.67 7.69
N GLU A 77 -12.10 10.29 7.96
CA GLU A 77 -12.34 11.07 9.17
C GLU A 77 -12.85 10.16 10.31
N LEU A 78 -12.34 10.39 11.53
CA LEU A 78 -12.87 9.83 12.78
C LEU A 78 -13.79 10.83 13.49
#